data_AF-A0A939K4A4-F1
#
_entry.id   AF-A0A939K4A4-F1
#
_cell.length_a   1.000
_cell.length_b   1.000
_cell.length_c   1.000
_cell.angle_alpha   90.00
_cell.angle_beta   90.00
_cell.angle_gamma   90.00
#
_symmetry.space_group_name_H-M   'P 1'
#
loop_
_entity.id
_entity.type
_entity.pdbx_description
1 polymer ?
#
loop_
_entity_poly.entity_id
_entity_poly.type
_entity_poly.pdbx_seq_one_letter_code
_entity_poly.pdbx_strand_id
1 'polypeptide(L)'
;MSEIGYLSNQYERLAQTNQVLNEAVLLLKKSWLLTQPGTRRKYPNLSVNAEELNRAQAYILEVLKPMVYPAECGPTGRLIESKQLPPSAELKDIVTTIEQNGILQEKYFSTLNRLLDVLDGERSVLFRKLRTGK
;
A
#
# COMPACT_ATOMS: atom_id res chain seq x y z
N MET A 1 28.52 -7.70 -4.23
CA MET A 1 27.75 -7.09 -3.13
C MET A 1 27.62 -8.13 -2.03
N SER A 2 27.82 -7.77 -0.76
CA SER A 2 27.59 -8.71 0.35
C SER A 2 26.11 -9.01 0.50
N GLU A 3 25.78 -10.23 0.89
CA GLU A 3 24.40 -10.67 1.17
C GLU A 3 23.71 -9.76 2.21
N ILE A 4 24.46 -9.31 3.21
CA ILE A 4 24.00 -8.33 4.22
C ILE A 4 23.62 -7.00 3.57
N GLY A 5 24.42 -6.50 2.61
CA GLY A 5 24.12 -5.25 1.90
C GLY A 5 22.84 -5.36 1.05
N TYR A 6 22.60 -6.52 0.43
CA TYR A 6 21.36 -6.77 -0.30
C TYR A 6 20.14 -6.81 0.63
N LEU A 7 20.22 -7.53 1.75
CA LEU A 7 19.14 -7.63 2.74
C LEU A 7 18.84 -6.27 3.38
N SER A 8 19.86 -5.45 3.66
CA SER A 8 19.66 -4.11 4.25
C SER A 8 18.90 -3.20 3.29
N ASN A 9 19.29 -3.21 2.01
CA ASN A 9 18.60 -2.43 0.98
C ASN A 9 17.15 -2.88 0.79
N GLN A 10 16.87 -4.18 0.85
CA GLN A 10 15.49 -4.69 0.79
C GLN A 10 14.68 -4.26 2.01
N TYR A 11 15.25 -4.36 3.21
CA TYR A 11 14.58 -3.95 4.44
C TYR A 11 14.21 -2.46 4.41
N GLU A 12 15.16 -1.59 4.03
CA GLU A 12 14.92 -0.14 3.96
C GLU A 12 13.84 0.20 2.94
N ARG A 13 13.90 -0.39 1.74
CA ARG A 13 12.86 -0.21 0.72
C ARG A 13 11.49 -0.63 1.24
N LEU A 14 11.41 -1.80 1.88
CA LEU A 14 10.16 -2.32 2.41
C LEU A 14 9.60 -1.45 3.54
N ALA A 15 10.47 -0.94 4.42
CA ALA A 15 10.08 -0.04 5.50
C ALA A 15 9.54 1.30 4.96
N GLN A 16 10.22 1.89 3.98
CA GLN A 16 9.75 3.10 3.30
C GLN A 16 8.42 2.85 2.58
N THR A 17 8.30 1.75 1.85
CA THR A 17 7.07 1.41 1.14
C THR A 17 5.90 1.19 2.10
N ASN A 18 6.10 0.46 3.19
CA ASN A 18 5.05 0.25 4.19
C ASN A 18 4.58 1.58 4.80
N GLN A 19 5.52 2.43 5.21
CA GLN A 19 5.17 3.73 5.80
C GLN A 19 4.32 4.59 4.86
N VAL A 20 4.79 4.80 3.62
CA VAL A 20 4.09 5.66 2.67
C VAL A 20 2.76 5.05 2.22
N LEU A 21 2.70 3.71 2.07
CA LEU A 21 1.45 3.02 1.76
C LEU A 21 0.42 3.20 2.88
N ASN A 22 0.85 3.08 4.14
CA ASN A 22 -0.04 3.26 5.29
C ASN A 22 -0.58 4.70 5.36
N GLU A 23 0.28 5.70 5.15
CA GLU A 23 -0.14 7.11 5.07
C GLU A 23 -1.14 7.35 3.93
N ALA A 24 -0.90 6.77 2.75
CA ALA A 24 -1.80 6.86 1.61
C ALA A 24 -3.16 6.19 1.88
N VAL A 25 -3.17 5.01 2.50
CA VAL A 25 -4.38 4.28 2.90
C VAL A 25 -5.19 5.10 3.90
N LEU A 26 -4.54 5.73 4.88
CA LEU A 26 -5.19 6.62 5.85
C LEU A 26 -5.85 7.82 5.18
N LEU A 27 -5.17 8.47 4.22
CA LEU A 27 -5.73 9.60 3.47
C LEU A 27 -6.96 9.19 2.65
N LEU A 28 -6.92 8.05 1.97
CA LEU A 28 -8.08 7.52 1.24
C LEU A 28 -9.22 7.10 2.16
N LYS A 29 -8.92 6.53 3.32
CA LYS A 29 -9.94 6.21 4.32
C LYS A 29 -10.60 7.47 4.88
N LYS A 30 -9.81 8.51 5.15
CA LYS A 30 -10.30 9.83 5.58
C LYS A 30 -11.23 10.44 4.52
N SER A 31 -10.85 10.39 3.24
CA SER A 31 -11.69 10.92 2.16
C SER A 31 -13.01 10.17 2.03
N TRP A 32 -12.99 8.84 2.12
CA TRP A 32 -14.22 8.02 2.15
C TRP A 32 -15.08 8.33 3.38
N LEU A 33 -14.51 8.45 4.57
CA LEU A 33 -15.26 8.81 5.78
C LEU A 33 -15.95 10.16 5.64
N LEU A 34 -15.34 11.13 4.96
CA LEU A 34 -15.90 12.46 4.72
C LEU A 34 -16.98 12.51 3.64
N THR A 35 -17.18 11.45 2.86
CA THR A 35 -18.37 11.33 2.00
C THR A 35 -19.57 10.78 2.76
N GLN A 36 -19.35 10.17 3.94
CA GLN A 36 -20.43 9.66 4.78
C GLN A 36 -21.24 10.79 5.43
N PRO A 37 -22.58 10.78 5.33
CA PRO A 37 -23.43 11.86 5.86
C PRO A 37 -23.25 12.09 7.36
N GLY A 38 -23.03 11.02 8.13
CA GLY A 38 -22.85 11.08 9.58
C GLY A 38 -21.53 11.76 9.98
N THR A 39 -20.45 11.55 9.23
CA THR A 39 -19.14 12.12 9.53
C THR A 39 -19.09 13.61 9.22
N ARG A 40 -19.64 14.04 8.08
CA ARG A 40 -19.72 15.47 7.72
C ARG A 40 -20.51 16.29 8.73
N ARG A 41 -21.58 15.72 9.30
CA ARG A 41 -22.35 16.37 10.37
C ARG A 41 -21.55 16.54 11.66
N LYS A 42 -20.71 15.55 12.01
CA LYS A 42 -19.85 15.62 13.21
C LYS A 42 -18.61 16.51 13.02
N TYR A 43 -18.06 16.56 11.79
CA TYR A 43 -16.82 17.26 11.46
C TYR A 43 -16.99 18.14 10.21
N PRO A 44 -17.75 19.24 10.28
CA PRO A 44 -18.11 20.05 9.11
C PRO A 44 -16.91 20.78 8.46
N ASN A 45 -15.87 21.08 9.25
CA ASN A 45 -14.68 21.81 8.79
C ASN A 45 -13.55 20.87 8.34
N LEU A 46 -13.73 19.55 8.46
CA LEU A 46 -12.68 18.60 8.13
C LEU A 46 -12.68 18.37 6.61
N SER A 47 -11.59 18.77 5.96
CA SER A 47 -11.34 18.53 4.54
C SER A 47 -10.09 17.68 4.33
N VAL A 48 -9.95 17.14 3.12
CA VAL A 48 -8.72 16.51 2.62
C VAL A 48 -8.22 17.39 1.49
N ASN A 49 -6.93 17.69 1.49
CA ASN A 49 -6.32 18.40 0.38
C ASN A 49 -6.35 17.50 -0.87
N ALA A 50 -6.87 18.01 -1.98
CA ALA A 50 -6.96 17.28 -3.24
C ALA A 50 -5.57 16.85 -3.75
N GLU A 51 -4.54 17.66 -3.53
CA GLU A 51 -3.17 17.33 -3.94
C GLU A 51 -2.58 16.17 -3.11
N GLU A 52 -2.89 16.11 -1.82
CA GLU A 52 -2.48 14.99 -0.95
C GLU A 52 -3.20 13.70 -1.35
N LEU A 53 -4.49 13.80 -1.68
CA LEU A 53 -5.28 12.67 -2.15
C LEU A 53 -4.76 12.10 -3.47
N ASN A 54 -4.48 12.97 -4.45
CA ASN A 54 -3.94 12.56 -5.74
C ASN A 54 -2.55 11.89 -5.59
N ARG A 55 -1.70 12.43 -4.71
CA ARG A 55 -0.40 11.80 -4.40
C ARG A 55 -0.56 10.44 -3.75
N ALA A 56 -1.49 10.30 -2.79
CA ALA A 56 -1.79 9.02 -2.15
C ALA A 56 -2.31 7.98 -3.16
N GLN A 57 -3.19 8.37 -4.07
CA GLN A 57 -3.69 7.50 -5.14
C GLN A 57 -2.56 7.05 -6.08
N ALA A 58 -1.73 7.99 -6.53
CA ALA A 58 -0.58 7.67 -7.39
C ALA A 58 0.38 6.69 -6.72
N TYR A 59 0.66 6.87 -5.42
CA TYR A 59 1.53 5.98 -4.68
C TYR A 59 0.96 4.57 -4.54
N ILE A 60 -0.33 4.44 -4.21
CA ILE A 60 -0.99 3.14 -4.15
C ILE A 60 -0.94 2.44 -5.50
N LEU A 61 -1.14 3.17 -6.60
CA LEU A 61 -1.00 2.60 -7.95
C LEU A 61 0.43 2.15 -8.24
N GLU A 62 1.44 2.92 -7.85
CA GLU A 62 2.85 2.56 -8.01
C GLU A 62 3.19 1.24 -7.29
N VAL A 63 2.62 1.03 -6.10
CA VAL A 63 2.83 -0.19 -5.32
C VAL A 63 2.02 -1.38 -5.87
N LEU A 64 0.76 -1.16 -6.24
CA LEU A 64 -0.15 -2.24 -6.62
C LEU A 64 0.01 -2.69 -8.08
N LYS A 65 0.30 -1.78 -9.02
CA LYS A 65 0.42 -2.14 -10.45
C LYS A 65 1.45 -3.23 -10.70
N PRO A 66 2.67 -3.20 -10.12
CA PRO A 66 3.63 -4.28 -10.29
C PRO A 66 3.18 -5.63 -9.71
N MET A 67 2.31 -5.61 -8.69
CA MET A 67 1.76 -6.83 -8.08
C MET A 67 0.66 -7.45 -8.94
N VAL A 68 -0.15 -6.62 -9.61
CA VAL A 68 -1.26 -7.06 -10.46
C VAL A 68 -0.81 -7.36 -11.90
N TYR A 69 0.09 -6.53 -12.43
CA TYR A 69 0.58 -6.55 -13.81
C TYR A 69 2.11 -6.71 -13.85
N PRO A 70 2.68 -7.82 -13.33
CA PRO A 70 4.13 -8.00 -13.23
C PRO A 70 4.82 -8.02 -14.60
N ALA A 71 4.10 -8.40 -15.67
CA ALA A 71 4.60 -8.38 -17.04
C ALA A 71 4.81 -6.96 -17.59
N GLU A 72 4.10 -5.97 -17.07
CA GLU A 72 4.14 -4.57 -17.54
C GLU A 72 5.16 -3.72 -16.77
N CYS A 73 5.58 -4.18 -15.58
CA CYS A 73 6.44 -3.39 -14.66
C CYS A 73 7.92 -3.83 -14.61
N GLY A 74 8.32 -4.86 -15.37
CA GLY A 74 9.69 -5.37 -15.39
C GLY A 74 10.12 -6.14 -14.11
N PRO A 75 11.31 -6.75 -14.10
CA PRO A 75 11.77 -7.63 -13.01
C PRO A 75 11.98 -6.93 -11.66
N THR A 76 12.10 -5.59 -11.66
CA THR A 76 12.28 -4.76 -10.47
C THR A 76 11.00 -4.44 -9.71
N GLY A 77 9.83 -4.75 -10.27
CA GLY A 77 8.53 -4.36 -9.70
C GLY A 77 8.06 -5.20 -8.50
N ARG A 78 8.65 -6.38 -8.26
CA ARG A 78 8.21 -7.24 -7.15
C ARG A 78 8.83 -6.79 -5.83
N LEU A 79 8.06 -6.02 -5.07
CA LEU A 79 8.37 -5.65 -3.68
C LEU A 79 8.34 -6.84 -2.72
N ILE A 80 7.57 -7.88 -3.02
CA ILE A 80 7.36 -9.04 -2.15
C ILE A 80 7.11 -10.31 -2.97
N GLU A 81 7.65 -11.45 -2.54
CA GLU A 81 7.37 -12.79 -3.11
C GLU A 81 6.44 -13.63 -2.21
N SER A 82 5.76 -13.00 -1.26
CA SER A 82 5.00 -13.70 -0.22
C SER A 82 3.77 -14.41 -0.79
N LYS A 83 3.59 -15.69 -0.40
CA LYS A 83 2.37 -16.45 -0.71
C LYS A 83 1.13 -15.93 0.02
N GLN A 84 1.30 -15.00 0.96
CA GLN A 84 0.23 -14.43 1.79
C GLN A 84 -0.40 -13.17 1.19
N LEU A 85 0.06 -12.74 0.01
CA LEU A 85 -0.50 -11.59 -0.70
C LEU A 85 -2.03 -11.73 -0.87
N PRO A 86 -2.77 -10.62 -0.81
CA PRO A 86 -4.19 -10.63 -1.14
C PRO A 86 -4.44 -11.14 -2.57
N PRO A 87 -5.63 -11.69 -2.86
CA PRO A 87 -5.96 -12.16 -4.20
C PRO A 87 -5.74 -11.08 -5.26
N SER A 88 -5.09 -11.44 -6.38
CA SER A 88 -4.77 -10.50 -7.45
C SER A 88 -6.01 -9.84 -8.06
N ALA A 89 -7.17 -10.52 -8.05
CA ALA A 89 -8.44 -9.97 -8.47
C ALA A 89 -8.89 -8.78 -7.61
N GLU A 90 -8.77 -8.89 -6.27
CA GLU A 90 -9.14 -7.78 -5.37
C GLU A 90 -8.20 -6.58 -5.52
N LEU A 91 -6.90 -6.84 -5.71
CA LEU A 91 -5.92 -5.78 -5.98
C LEU A 91 -6.19 -5.09 -7.33
N LYS A 92 -6.62 -5.85 -8.34
CA LYS A 92 -7.00 -5.32 -9.66
C LYS A 92 -8.24 -4.43 -9.57
N ASP A 93 -9.23 -4.81 -8.77
CA ASP A 93 -10.42 -4.00 -8.52
C ASP A 93 -10.05 -2.67 -7.83
N ILE A 94 -9.09 -2.70 -6.92
CA ILE A 94 -8.57 -1.47 -6.28
C ILE A 94 -7.87 -0.58 -7.31
N VAL A 95 -6.96 -1.14 -8.12
CA VAL A 95 -6.23 -0.39 -9.15
C VAL A 95 -7.19 0.27 -10.12
N THR A 96 -8.13 -0.50 -10.67
CA THR A 96 -9.13 0.01 -11.63
C THR A 96 -10.02 1.09 -11.00
N THR A 97 -10.43 0.92 -9.74
CA THR A 97 -11.25 1.93 -9.04
C THR A 97 -10.47 3.23 -8.86
N ILE A 98 -9.19 3.18 -8.49
CA ILE A 98 -8.35 4.38 -8.31
C ILE A 98 -8.08 5.06 -9.66
N GLU A 99 -7.80 4.30 -10.72
CA GLU A 99 -7.58 4.84 -12.07
C GLU A 99 -8.79 5.56 -12.64
N GLN A 100 -10.00 5.11 -12.28
CA GLN A 100 -11.26 5.75 -12.67
C GLN A 100 -11.63 6.95 -11.78
N ASN A 101 -10.72 7.40 -10.89
CA ASN A 101 -10.98 8.42 -9.87
C ASN A 101 -12.18 8.08 -8.97
N GLY A 102 -12.44 6.78 -8.79
CA GLY A 102 -13.51 6.27 -7.94
C GLY A 102 -13.19 6.40 -6.45
N ILE A 103 -14.24 6.46 -5.63
CA ILE A 103 -14.09 6.41 -4.18
C ILE A 103 -13.98 4.94 -3.76
N LEU A 104 -12.92 4.60 -3.04
CA LEU A 104 -12.76 3.25 -2.49
C LEU A 104 -13.83 2.93 -1.44
N GLN A 105 -14.44 1.76 -1.56
CA GLN A 105 -15.36 1.19 -0.59
C GLN A 105 -14.64 0.54 0.59
N GLU A 106 -15.37 0.28 1.67
CA GLU A 106 -14.83 -0.33 2.91
C GLU A 106 -14.10 -1.65 2.67
N LYS A 107 -14.63 -2.50 1.79
CA LYS A 107 -14.01 -3.78 1.39
C LYS A 107 -12.58 -3.63 0.84
N TYR A 108 -12.28 -2.53 0.16
CA TYR A 108 -10.96 -2.29 -0.40
C TYR A 108 -9.95 -1.90 0.68
N PHE A 109 -10.39 -1.21 1.74
CA PHE A 109 -9.52 -0.90 2.87
C PHE A 109 -9.14 -2.16 3.66
N SER A 110 -10.02 -3.16 3.78
CA SER A 110 -9.63 -4.44 4.38
C SER A 110 -8.55 -5.16 3.58
N THR A 111 -8.63 -5.16 2.25
CA THR A 111 -7.61 -5.76 1.37
C THR A 111 -6.29 -4.99 1.48
N LEU A 112 -6.32 -3.65 1.53
CA LEU A 112 -5.13 -2.81 1.72
C LEU A 112 -4.49 -3.00 3.11
N ASN A 113 -5.29 -3.12 4.17
CA ASN A 113 -4.77 -3.42 5.51
C ASN A 113 -4.09 -4.79 5.55
N ARG A 114 -4.70 -5.80 4.92
CA ARG A 114 -4.08 -7.12 4.81
C ARG A 114 -2.74 -7.07 4.05
N LEU A 115 -2.63 -6.22 3.02
CA LEU A 115 -1.37 -6.01 2.32
C LEU A 115 -0.31 -5.36 3.24
N LEU A 116 -0.70 -4.37 4.05
CA LEU A 116 0.17 -3.76 5.05
C LEU A 116 0.66 -4.79 6.08
N ASP A 117 -0.22 -5.65 6.58
CA ASP A 117 0.15 -6.73 7.52
C ASP A 117 1.19 -7.68 6.90
N VAL A 118 1.04 -8.03 5.63
CA VAL A 118 2.02 -8.86 4.90
C VAL A 118 3.36 -8.14 4.77
N LEU A 119 3.35 -6.86 4.40
CA LEU A 119 4.56 -6.03 4.31
C LEU A 119 5.28 -5.94 5.66
N ASP A 120 4.55 -5.77 6.77
CA ASP A 120 5.10 -5.73 8.12
C ASP A 120 5.67 -7.08 8.58
N GLY A 121 5.00 -8.18 8.21
CA GLY A 121 5.49 -9.53 8.43
C GLY A 121 6.84 -9.76 7.74
N GLU A 122 6.93 -9.40 6.47
CA GLU A 122 8.15 -9.53 5.66
C GLU A 122 9.28 -8.63 6.18
N ARG A 123 8.96 -7.40 6.59
CA ARG A 123 9.90 -6.49 7.26
C ARG A 123 10.47 -7.11 8.54
N SER A 124 9.61 -7.74 9.33
CA SER A 124 10.02 -8.42 10.57
C SER A 124 10.92 -9.62 10.28
N VAL A 125 10.66 -10.36 9.20
CA VAL A 125 11.53 -11.46 8.74
C VAL A 125 12.90 -10.94 8.29
N LEU A 126 12.94 -9.90 7.45
CA LEU A 126 14.19 -9.30 6.99
C LEU A 126 15.02 -8.72 8.15
N PHE A 127 14.37 -8.04 9.10
CA PHE A 127 15.03 -7.55 10.30
C PHE A 127 15.65 -8.68 11.12
N ARG A 128 14.93 -9.79 11.30
CA ARG A 128 15.47 -10.97 12.00
C ARG A 128 16.69 -11.51 11.27
N LYS A 129 16.63 -11.65 9.95
CA LYS A 129 17.76 -12.13 9.13
C LYS A 129 19.00 -11.24 9.24
N LEU A 130 18.80 -9.92 9.18
CA LEU A 130 19.87 -8.93 9.39
C LEU A 130 20.50 -9.06 10.78
N ARG A 131 19.67 -9.27 11.81
CA ARG A 131 20.13 -9.42 13.19
C ARG A 131 20.89 -10.73 13.43
N THR A 132 20.49 -11.82 12.78
CA THR A 132 21.09 -13.16 12.98
C THR A 132 22.19 -13.49 11.98
N GLY A 133 22.35 -12.72 10.91
CA GLY A 133 23.27 -13.01 9.81
C GLY A 133 22.95 -14.33 9.08
N LYS A 134 21.68 -14.77 9.13
CA LYS A 134 21.13 -16.01 8.57
C LYS A 134 19.75 -15.74 8.00
#